data_AF-A0A943L4L5-F1
#
_entry.id   AF-A0A943L4L5-F1
#
_cell.length_a   1.000
_cell.length_b   1.000
_cell.length_c   1.000
_cell.angle_alpha   90.00
_cell.angle_beta   90.00
_cell.angle_gamma   90.00
#
_symmetry.space_group_name_H-M   'P 1'
#
loop_
_entity.id
_entity.type
_entity.pdbx_description
1 polymer ?
#
loop_
_entity_poly.entity_id
_entity_poly.type
_entity_poly.pdbx_seq_one_letter_code
_entity_poly.pdbx_strand_id
1 'polypeptide(L)'
;MKDAFEGYNDEFNILNNKVTLLIEGRNKDELIKIIKNKQISEIEYEKDKNSKVDDLIIWNAVYAREISRNGIPKKYLYSIYDKYYKKIKEYITIKELQEVELDMLEEYMNLLNNNNEITESFTVNKLIQALHLNVENHTSLEEICKKLNISIGYASSSFKKYKGESIMRYLREIKIERAKTLLLTTEKSILEISILLGFHDQSHFTNTFKKFVGVSPLKFRNKNYIM
;
A
#
# COMPACT_ATOMS: atom_id res chain seq x y z
N MET A 1 -5.26 9.34 -46.18
CA MET A 1 -5.05 9.51 -44.72
C MET A 1 -6.43 9.55 -44.08
N LYS A 2 -6.93 8.39 -43.68
CA LYS A 2 -8.08 8.31 -42.77
C LYS A 2 -7.48 8.18 -41.37
N ASP A 3 -7.96 9.00 -40.45
CA ASP A 3 -7.43 9.14 -39.11
C ASP A 3 -7.35 7.80 -38.38
N ALA A 4 -6.13 7.34 -38.12
CA ALA A 4 -5.84 6.11 -37.37
C ALA A 4 -6.16 6.23 -35.86
N PHE A 5 -6.80 7.33 -35.43
CA PHE A 5 -7.11 7.63 -34.05
C PHE A 5 -8.56 7.32 -33.64
N GLU A 6 -9.48 7.04 -34.57
CA GLU A 6 -10.89 6.79 -34.24
C GLU A 6 -11.20 5.33 -33.82
N GLY A 7 -10.23 4.42 -33.88
CA GLY A 7 -10.41 3.00 -33.54
C GLY A 7 -9.84 2.54 -32.20
N TYR A 8 -9.14 3.41 -31.46
CA TYR A 8 -8.55 3.03 -30.17
C TYR A 8 -9.63 3.09 -29.09
N ASN A 9 -10.14 1.91 -28.73
CA ASN A 9 -11.08 1.73 -27.63
C ASN A 9 -10.47 2.34 -26.35
N ASP A 10 -11.05 3.44 -25.87
CA ASP A 10 -10.54 4.34 -24.80
C ASP A 10 -10.34 3.63 -23.43
N GLU A 11 -10.77 2.37 -23.33
CA GLU A 11 -10.73 1.54 -22.13
C GLU A 11 -9.33 1.06 -21.73
N PHE A 12 -8.38 0.97 -22.68
CA PHE A 12 -6.99 0.55 -22.42
C PHE A 12 -5.98 1.67 -22.68
N ASN A 13 -6.44 2.93 -22.64
CA ASN A 13 -5.55 4.05 -22.57
C ASN A 13 -4.81 4.00 -21.22
N ILE A 14 -3.47 4.04 -21.23
CA ILE A 14 -2.64 4.07 -20.02
C ILE A 14 -3.00 5.28 -19.12
N LEU A 15 -3.63 6.30 -19.70
CA LEU A 15 -4.15 7.48 -19.00
C LEU A 15 -5.54 7.27 -18.38
N ASN A 16 -6.21 6.16 -18.68
CA ASN A 16 -7.51 5.82 -18.12
C ASN A 16 -7.35 5.05 -16.80
N ASN A 17 -8.06 5.50 -15.76
CA ASN A 17 -8.02 4.89 -14.43
C ASN A 17 -8.75 3.54 -14.34
N LYS A 18 -9.49 3.10 -15.37
CA LYS A 18 -10.26 1.84 -15.37
C LYS A 18 -9.38 0.63 -15.01
N VAL A 19 -8.20 0.50 -15.62
CA VAL A 19 -7.28 -0.62 -15.35
C VAL A 19 -6.76 -0.56 -13.90
N THR A 20 -6.42 0.63 -13.40
CA THR A 20 -6.02 0.83 -12.00
C THR A 20 -7.12 0.36 -11.04
N LEU A 21 -8.36 0.79 -11.26
CA LEU A 21 -9.51 0.41 -10.42
C LEU A 21 -9.77 -1.11 -10.43
N LEU A 22 -9.59 -1.77 -11.58
CA LEU A 22 -9.76 -3.22 -11.70
C LEU A 22 -8.62 -3.99 -11.00
N ILE A 23 -7.38 -3.49 -11.03
CA ILE A 23 -6.26 -4.06 -10.27
C ILE A 23 -6.51 -3.90 -8.76
N GLU A 24 -6.92 -2.71 -8.31
CA GLU A 24 -7.30 -2.45 -6.92
C GLU A 24 -8.46 -3.36 -6.46
N GLY A 25 -9.47 -3.52 -7.32
CA GLY A 25 -10.60 -4.42 -7.11
C GLY A 25 -10.31 -5.90 -7.32
N ARG A 26 -9.06 -6.27 -7.67
CA ARG A 26 -8.60 -7.64 -7.93
C ARG A 26 -9.42 -8.37 -9.00
N ASN A 27 -10.01 -7.64 -9.94
CA ASN A 27 -10.90 -8.18 -10.96
C ASN A 27 -10.09 -8.65 -12.18
N LYS A 28 -9.44 -9.81 -12.04
CA LYS A 28 -8.59 -10.41 -13.09
C LYS A 28 -9.40 -10.73 -14.36
N ASP A 29 -10.61 -11.25 -14.20
CA ASP A 29 -11.42 -11.72 -15.34
C ASP A 29 -11.83 -10.57 -16.26
N GLU A 30 -12.20 -9.42 -15.69
CA GLU A 30 -12.53 -8.23 -16.48
C GLU A 30 -11.28 -7.65 -17.17
N LEU A 31 -10.11 -7.67 -16.52
CA LEU A 31 -8.85 -7.25 -17.15
C LEU A 31 -8.50 -8.16 -18.35
N ILE A 32 -8.63 -9.47 -18.21
CA ILE A 32 -8.42 -10.42 -19.31
C ILE A 32 -9.38 -10.14 -20.47
N LYS A 33 -10.66 -9.86 -20.17
CA LYS A 33 -11.66 -9.53 -21.20
C LYS A 33 -11.29 -8.27 -21.97
N ILE A 34 -10.84 -7.22 -21.28
CA ILE A 34 -10.40 -5.98 -21.92
C ILE A 34 -9.18 -6.23 -22.81
N ILE A 35 -8.18 -7.00 -22.34
CA ILE A 35 -7.00 -7.33 -23.15
C ILE A 35 -7.40 -8.12 -24.39
N LYS A 36 -8.27 -9.14 -24.27
CA LYS A 36 -8.73 -9.91 -25.43
C LYS A 36 -9.44 -9.04 -26.46
N ASN A 37 -10.26 -8.09 -26.03
CA ASN A 37 -10.92 -7.14 -26.93
C ASN A 37 -9.90 -6.24 -27.64
N LYS A 38 -8.89 -5.75 -26.92
CA LYS A 38 -7.77 -5.01 -27.52
C LYS A 38 -7.03 -5.86 -28.56
N GLN A 39 -6.75 -7.13 -28.27
CA GLN A 39 -6.05 -8.01 -29.19
C GLN A 39 -6.81 -8.26 -30.49
N ILE A 40 -8.14 -8.28 -30.44
CA ILE A 40 -8.99 -8.35 -31.65
C ILE A 40 -8.79 -7.09 -32.51
N SER A 41 -8.85 -5.90 -31.92
CA SER A 41 -8.66 -4.66 -32.68
C SER A 41 -7.24 -4.53 -33.26
N GLU A 42 -6.22 -5.02 -32.56
CA GLU A 42 -4.85 -5.04 -33.09
C GLU A 42 -4.71 -5.86 -34.39
N ILE A 43 -5.51 -6.91 -34.54
CA ILE A 43 -5.56 -7.71 -35.77
C ILE A 43 -6.35 -6.97 -36.85
N GLU A 44 -7.51 -6.40 -36.51
CA GLU A 44 -8.36 -5.66 -37.45
C GLU A 44 -7.66 -4.44 -38.07
N TYR A 45 -6.82 -3.76 -37.29
CA TYR A 45 -6.09 -2.56 -37.73
C TYR A 45 -4.63 -2.84 -38.14
N GLU A 46 -4.24 -4.11 -38.29
CA GLU A 46 -2.89 -4.51 -38.71
C GLU A 46 -1.77 -3.83 -37.90
N LYS A 47 -1.88 -3.83 -36.57
CA LYS A 47 -0.91 -3.18 -35.68
C LYS A 47 0.50 -3.69 -35.95
N ASP A 48 1.48 -2.79 -36.04
CA ASP A 48 2.85 -3.20 -36.28
C ASP A 48 3.50 -3.85 -35.04
N LYS A 49 4.43 -4.76 -35.30
CA LYS A 49 5.16 -5.50 -34.26
C LYS A 49 5.87 -4.59 -33.27
N ASN A 50 6.55 -3.54 -33.75
CA ASN A 50 7.38 -2.70 -32.90
C ASN A 50 6.50 -1.87 -31.95
N SER A 51 5.39 -1.34 -32.44
CA SER A 51 4.39 -0.67 -31.60
C SER A 51 3.79 -1.60 -30.55
N LYS A 52 3.60 -2.89 -30.85
CA LYS A 52 3.17 -3.87 -29.84
C LYS A 52 4.25 -4.11 -28.79
N VAL A 53 5.52 -4.21 -29.19
CA VAL A 53 6.66 -4.34 -28.27
C VAL A 53 6.72 -3.15 -27.31
N ASP A 54 6.63 -1.93 -27.84
CA ASP A 54 6.67 -0.70 -27.04
C ASP A 54 5.50 -0.64 -26.04
N ASP A 55 4.28 -0.95 -26.52
CA ASP A 55 3.07 -1.04 -25.69
C ASP A 55 3.26 -2.03 -24.53
N LEU A 56 3.78 -3.23 -24.79
CA LEU A 56 4.00 -4.24 -23.73
C LEU A 56 5.09 -3.85 -22.73
N ILE A 57 6.15 -3.16 -23.16
CA ILE A 57 7.17 -2.64 -22.24
C ILE A 57 6.54 -1.62 -21.29
N ILE A 58 5.67 -0.75 -21.81
CA ILE A 58 4.96 0.23 -20.99
C ILE A 58 4.02 -0.48 -20.02
N TRP A 59 3.24 -1.46 -20.48
CA TRP A 59 2.33 -2.23 -19.61
C TRP A 59 3.07 -3.02 -18.54
N ASN A 60 4.23 -3.60 -18.84
CA ASN A 60 5.06 -4.26 -17.83
C ASN A 60 5.45 -3.29 -16.70
N ALA A 61 5.83 -2.05 -17.04
CA ALA A 61 6.14 -1.01 -16.06
C ALA A 61 4.90 -0.54 -15.28
N VAL A 62 3.76 -0.39 -15.95
CA VAL A 62 2.49 -0.01 -15.32
C VAL A 62 2.05 -1.07 -14.33
N TYR A 63 2.04 -2.35 -14.70
CA TYR A 63 1.70 -3.44 -13.79
C TYR A 63 2.64 -3.50 -12.59
N ALA A 64 3.96 -3.46 -12.79
CA ALA A 64 4.90 -3.41 -11.68
C ALA A 64 4.61 -2.24 -10.71
N ARG A 65 4.31 -1.05 -11.24
CA ARG A 65 3.97 0.13 -10.43
C ARG A 65 2.67 -0.06 -9.65
N GLU A 66 1.59 -0.48 -10.31
CA GLU A 66 0.28 -0.63 -9.67
C GLU A 66 0.26 -1.77 -8.64
N ILE A 67 0.94 -2.88 -8.92
CA ILE A 67 1.07 -3.98 -7.96
C ILE A 67 1.92 -3.55 -6.76
N SER A 68 2.95 -2.73 -6.97
CA SER A 68 3.71 -2.13 -5.86
C SER A 68 2.89 -1.16 -5.01
N ARG A 69 2.05 -0.32 -5.64
CA ARG A 69 1.09 0.57 -4.94
C ARG A 69 0.09 -0.19 -4.09
N ASN A 70 -0.29 -1.38 -4.54
CA ASN A 70 -1.17 -2.31 -3.83
C ASN A 70 -0.44 -3.18 -2.79
N GLY A 71 0.84 -2.90 -2.52
CA GLY A 71 1.53 -3.36 -1.33
C GLY A 71 2.52 -4.48 -1.52
N ILE A 72 2.79 -4.87 -2.76
CA ILE A 72 3.82 -5.86 -3.04
C ILE A 72 5.22 -5.20 -3.00
N PRO A 73 6.17 -5.72 -2.21
CA PRO A 73 7.53 -5.20 -2.17
C PRO A 73 8.24 -5.33 -3.52
N LYS A 74 8.98 -4.29 -3.91
CA LYS A 74 9.72 -4.23 -5.19
C LYS A 74 10.61 -5.45 -5.46
N LYS A 75 11.19 -6.06 -4.42
CA LYS A 75 12.03 -7.26 -4.56
C LYS A 75 11.34 -8.44 -5.27
N TYR A 76 10.02 -8.58 -5.14
CA TYR A 76 9.25 -9.62 -5.83
C TYR A 76 8.85 -9.22 -7.25
N LEU A 77 8.90 -7.93 -7.57
CA LEU A 77 8.52 -7.39 -8.87
C LEU A 77 9.70 -7.39 -9.85
N TYR A 78 10.93 -7.21 -9.36
CA TYR A 78 12.13 -7.21 -10.23
C TYR A 78 12.24 -8.50 -11.06
N SER A 79 12.02 -9.66 -10.46
CA SER A 79 12.11 -10.94 -11.17
C SER A 79 11.05 -11.09 -12.27
N ILE A 80 9.82 -10.63 -12.02
CA ILE A 80 8.72 -10.68 -12.99
C ILE A 80 8.97 -9.66 -14.10
N TYR A 81 9.32 -8.43 -13.73
CA TYR A 81 9.62 -7.36 -14.67
C TYR A 81 10.72 -7.76 -15.66
N ASP A 82 11.85 -8.26 -15.16
CA ASP A 82 13.00 -8.68 -15.99
C ASP A 82 12.65 -9.88 -16.88
N LYS A 83 11.88 -10.86 -16.36
CA LYS A 83 11.41 -12.01 -17.13
C LYS A 83 10.59 -11.57 -18.34
N TYR A 84 9.60 -10.70 -18.15
CA TYR A 84 8.74 -10.24 -19.23
C TYR A 84 9.44 -9.26 -20.16
N TYR A 85 10.34 -8.42 -19.65
CA TYR A 85 11.16 -7.54 -20.48
C TYR A 85 12.01 -8.32 -21.50
N LYS A 86 12.63 -9.42 -21.08
CA LYS A 86 13.39 -10.31 -21.97
C LYS A 86 12.48 -11.03 -22.96
N LYS A 87 11.41 -11.66 -22.46
CA LYS A 87 10.41 -12.34 -23.28
C LYS A 87 9.90 -11.43 -24.41
N ILE A 88 9.41 -10.24 -24.10
CA ILE A 88 8.88 -9.28 -25.09
C ILE A 88 9.89 -9.00 -26.22
N LYS A 89 11.19 -8.93 -25.91
CA LYS A 89 12.24 -8.67 -26.91
C LYS A 89 12.61 -9.87 -27.78
N GLU A 90 12.35 -11.09 -27.33
CA GLU A 90 12.75 -12.32 -28.03
C GLU A 90 11.73 -12.77 -29.08
N TYR A 91 10.46 -12.35 -28.99
CA TYR A 91 9.40 -12.84 -29.89
C TYR A 91 9.40 -12.20 -31.28
N ILE A 92 8.87 -12.97 -32.23
CA ILE A 92 8.96 -12.64 -33.65
C ILE A 92 7.60 -12.22 -34.21
N THR A 93 6.50 -12.77 -33.67
CA THR A 93 5.13 -12.54 -34.19
C THR A 93 4.23 -11.78 -33.21
N ILE A 94 3.19 -11.12 -33.73
CA ILE A 94 2.19 -10.41 -32.92
C ILE A 94 1.43 -11.39 -32.03
N LYS A 95 1.10 -12.58 -32.54
CA LYS A 95 0.36 -13.60 -31.78
C LYS A 95 1.12 -14.05 -30.53
N GLU A 96 2.42 -14.29 -30.66
CA GLU A 96 3.26 -14.60 -29.50
C GLU A 96 3.30 -13.45 -28.49
N LEU A 97 3.39 -12.20 -28.95
CA LEU A 97 3.33 -11.02 -28.07
C LEU A 97 1.97 -10.88 -27.36
N GLN A 98 0.88 -11.29 -28.00
CA GLN A 98 -0.46 -11.31 -27.39
C GLN A 98 -0.58 -12.40 -26.31
N GLU A 99 0.03 -13.57 -26.51
CA GLU A 99 0.12 -14.61 -25.48
C GLU A 99 0.94 -14.12 -24.28
N VAL A 100 2.06 -13.44 -24.53
CA VAL A 100 2.90 -12.83 -23.48
C VAL A 100 2.15 -11.77 -22.68
N GLU A 101 1.31 -10.98 -23.32
CA GLU A 101 0.50 -9.95 -22.63
C GLU A 101 -0.44 -10.56 -21.59
N LEU A 102 -1.11 -11.65 -21.95
CA LEU A 102 -2.02 -12.37 -21.07
C LEU A 102 -1.26 -13.07 -19.93
N ASP A 103 -0.17 -13.77 -20.25
CA ASP A 103 0.71 -14.39 -19.27
C ASP A 103 1.21 -13.36 -18.24
N MET A 104 1.65 -12.19 -18.73
CA MET A 104 2.18 -11.11 -17.91
C MET A 104 1.13 -10.58 -16.94
N LEU A 105 -0.07 -10.24 -17.43
CA LEU A 105 -1.16 -9.82 -16.57
C LEU A 105 -1.45 -10.89 -15.51
N GLU A 106 -1.53 -12.16 -15.91
CA GLU A 106 -1.86 -13.25 -15.00
C GLU A 106 -0.83 -13.41 -13.89
N GLU A 107 0.47 -13.38 -14.20
CA GLU A 107 1.52 -13.52 -13.19
C GLU A 107 1.52 -12.34 -12.20
N TYR A 108 1.32 -11.10 -12.67
CA TYR A 108 1.17 -9.93 -11.80
C TYR A 108 -0.07 -10.00 -10.91
N MET A 109 -1.22 -10.39 -11.47
CA MET A 109 -2.46 -10.52 -10.70
C MET A 109 -2.40 -11.70 -9.72
N ASN A 110 -1.75 -12.80 -10.07
CA ASN A 110 -1.53 -13.94 -9.17
C ASN A 110 -0.61 -13.55 -8.01
N LEU A 111 0.41 -12.73 -8.24
CA LEU A 111 1.24 -12.18 -7.17
C LEU A 111 0.43 -11.32 -6.20
N LEU A 112 -0.53 -10.55 -6.71
CA LEU A 112 -1.44 -9.77 -5.88
C LEU A 112 -2.41 -10.68 -5.11
N ASN A 113 -2.98 -11.70 -5.76
CA ASN A 113 -4.03 -12.56 -5.23
C ASN A 113 -3.54 -13.65 -4.27
N ASN A 114 -2.37 -14.25 -4.51
CA ASN A 114 -1.86 -15.38 -3.74
C ASN A 114 -1.09 -14.98 -2.47
N ASN A 115 -0.84 -13.68 -2.27
CA ASN A 115 -0.03 -13.21 -1.16
C ASN A 115 -0.87 -12.61 -0.03
N ASN A 116 -1.72 -13.42 0.61
CA ASN A 116 -2.47 -12.99 1.80
C ASN A 116 -1.55 -12.51 2.93
N GLU A 117 -0.38 -13.10 3.12
CA GLU A 117 0.57 -12.63 4.15
C GLU A 117 1.23 -11.28 3.78
N ILE A 118 1.47 -11.01 2.50
CA ILE A 118 2.06 -9.73 2.06
C ILE A 118 1.02 -8.62 2.10
N THR A 119 -0.24 -8.91 1.74
CA THR A 119 -1.35 -7.94 1.80
C THR A 119 -1.74 -7.65 3.25
N GLU A 120 -1.75 -8.66 4.14
CA GLU A 120 -1.89 -8.47 5.58
C GLU A 120 -0.73 -7.63 6.14
N SER A 121 0.51 -7.98 5.83
CA SER A 121 1.69 -7.21 6.27
C SER A 121 1.65 -5.78 5.77
N PHE A 122 1.29 -5.54 4.51
CA PHE A 122 1.19 -4.21 3.94
C PHE A 122 0.07 -3.37 4.59
N THR A 123 -1.11 -3.97 4.77
CA THR A 123 -2.24 -3.30 5.43
C THR A 123 -1.88 -2.94 6.87
N VAL A 124 -1.22 -3.87 7.58
CA VAL A 124 -0.74 -3.62 8.94
C VAL A 124 0.36 -2.55 8.95
N ASN A 125 1.27 -2.52 7.99
CA ASN A 125 2.30 -1.49 7.89
C ASN A 125 1.70 -0.10 7.60
N LYS A 126 0.70 0.00 6.71
CA LYS A 126 -0.07 1.24 6.49
C LYS A 126 -0.81 1.68 7.74
N LEU A 127 -1.41 0.74 8.47
CA LEU A 127 -2.06 1.01 9.75
C LEU A 127 -1.04 1.54 10.77
N ILE A 128 0.13 0.92 10.90
CA ILE A 128 1.22 1.41 11.76
C ILE A 128 1.62 2.83 11.40
N GLN A 129 1.86 3.12 10.11
CA GLN A 129 2.19 4.47 9.66
C GLN A 129 1.10 5.48 10.02
N ALA A 130 -0.17 5.14 9.78
CA ALA A 130 -1.29 6.00 10.13
C ALA A 130 -1.39 6.23 11.65
N LEU A 131 -1.11 5.23 12.48
CA LEU A 131 -1.07 5.38 13.94
C LEU A 131 0.04 6.34 14.38
N HIS A 132 1.23 6.27 13.78
CA HIS A 132 2.33 7.19 14.08
C HIS A 132 2.03 8.62 13.62
N LEU A 133 1.51 8.80 12.41
CA LEU A 133 1.16 10.12 11.87
C LEU A 133 0.06 10.82 12.66
N ASN A 134 -0.83 10.05 13.30
CA ASN A 134 -1.93 10.57 14.09
C ASN A 134 -1.72 10.39 15.60
N VAL A 135 -0.48 10.18 16.08
CA VAL A 135 -0.23 9.92 17.50
C VAL A 135 -0.61 11.11 18.42
N GLU A 136 -0.47 12.34 17.90
CA GLU A 136 -0.81 13.60 18.57
C GLU A 136 -2.17 14.17 18.15
N ASN A 137 -2.78 13.60 17.12
CA ASN A 137 -4.09 14.04 16.65
C ASN A 137 -5.12 13.11 17.31
N HIS A 138 -6.19 13.66 17.86
CA HIS A 138 -7.27 12.91 18.54
C HIS A 138 -8.09 12.00 17.59
N THR A 139 -7.47 11.50 16.51
CA THR A 139 -8.07 10.61 15.52
C THR A 139 -8.31 9.24 16.13
N SER A 140 -9.55 8.77 16.00
CA SER A 140 -9.96 7.46 16.50
C SER A 140 -9.43 6.33 15.61
N LEU A 141 -9.35 5.11 16.15
CA LEU A 141 -8.96 3.95 15.36
C LEU A 141 -10.01 3.67 14.26
N GLU A 142 -11.27 3.96 14.55
CA GLU A 142 -12.41 3.92 13.63
C GLU A 142 -12.14 4.81 12.41
N GLU A 143 -11.72 6.05 12.61
CA GLU A 143 -11.40 6.99 11.53
C GLU A 143 -10.19 6.56 10.71
N ILE A 144 -9.15 6.05 11.36
CA ILE A 144 -7.97 5.51 10.68
C ILE A 144 -8.36 4.32 9.80
N CYS A 145 -9.12 3.36 10.34
CA CYS A 145 -9.61 2.21 9.60
C CYS A 145 -10.50 2.62 8.42
N LYS A 146 -11.38 3.61 8.62
CA LYS A 146 -12.24 4.16 7.55
C LYS A 146 -11.42 4.78 6.43
N LYS A 147 -10.39 5.58 6.73
CA LYS A 147 -9.49 6.15 5.71
C LYS A 147 -8.71 5.10 4.93
N LEU A 148 -8.42 3.96 5.56
CA LEU A 148 -7.74 2.84 4.95
C LEU A 148 -8.68 1.84 4.26
N ASN A 149 -9.99 2.10 4.24
CA ASN A 149 -11.03 1.21 3.70
C ASN A 149 -10.96 -0.23 4.28
N ILE A 150 -10.70 -0.36 5.58
CA ILE A 150 -10.67 -1.66 6.27
C ILE A 150 -11.60 -1.67 7.48
N SER A 151 -12.13 -2.84 7.83
CA SER A 151 -12.91 -3.00 9.05
C SER A 151 -12.01 -3.07 10.28
N ILE A 152 -12.51 -2.60 11.44
CA ILE A 152 -11.79 -2.64 12.71
C ILE A 152 -11.47 -4.08 13.13
N GLY A 153 -12.40 -5.00 12.86
CA GLY A 153 -12.22 -6.43 13.13
C GLY A 153 -11.04 -7.00 12.35
N TYR A 154 -10.98 -6.72 11.04
CA TYR A 154 -9.88 -7.16 10.18
C TYR A 154 -8.54 -6.50 10.56
N ALA A 155 -8.55 -5.20 10.86
CA ALA A 155 -7.37 -4.49 11.35
C ALA A 155 -6.82 -5.14 12.64
N SER A 156 -7.71 -5.42 13.60
CA SER A 156 -7.34 -5.99 14.91
C SER A 156 -6.76 -7.40 14.80
N SER A 157 -7.39 -8.27 14.01
CA SER A 157 -6.91 -9.65 13.82
C SER A 157 -5.57 -9.68 13.07
N SER A 158 -5.47 -8.93 11.97
CA SER A 158 -4.27 -8.88 11.14
C SER A 158 -3.09 -8.26 11.89
N PHE A 159 -3.33 -7.18 12.62
CA PHE A 159 -2.29 -6.53 13.43
C PHE A 159 -1.80 -7.45 14.54
N LYS A 160 -2.70 -8.11 15.27
CA LYS A 160 -2.33 -9.04 16.34
C LYS A 160 -1.54 -10.23 15.81
N LYS A 161 -1.92 -10.77 14.65
CA LYS A 161 -1.17 -11.84 13.97
C LYS A 161 0.24 -11.37 13.60
N TYR A 162 0.38 -10.14 13.09
CA TYR A 162 1.66 -9.60 12.61
C TYR A 162 2.60 -9.07 13.71
N LYS A 163 2.07 -8.41 14.74
CA LYS A 163 2.86 -7.80 15.84
C LYS A 163 2.86 -8.61 17.14
N GLY A 164 2.00 -9.61 17.27
CA GLY A 164 1.84 -10.40 18.49
C GLY A 164 1.05 -9.70 19.59
N GLU A 165 0.58 -8.47 19.37
CA GLU A 165 -0.14 -7.66 20.36
C GLU A 165 -1.29 -6.85 19.76
N SER A 166 -2.15 -6.27 20.60
CA SER A 166 -3.29 -5.49 20.12
C SER A 166 -2.88 -4.08 19.66
N ILE A 167 -3.62 -3.55 18.68
CA ILE A 167 -3.45 -2.17 18.19
C ILE A 167 -3.50 -1.16 19.35
N MET A 168 -4.43 -1.34 20.29
CA MET A 168 -4.59 -0.43 21.42
C MET A 168 -3.40 -0.46 22.37
N ARG A 169 -2.73 -1.60 22.52
CA ARG A 169 -1.49 -1.68 23.31
C ARG A 169 -0.36 -0.97 22.57
N TYR A 170 -0.17 -1.28 21.29
CA TYR A 170 0.83 -0.62 20.46
C TYR A 170 0.63 0.91 20.42
N LEU A 171 -0.61 1.38 20.28
CA LEU A 171 -0.95 2.81 20.28
C LEU A 171 -0.56 3.48 21.61
N ARG A 172 -0.74 2.79 22.75
CA ARG A 172 -0.26 3.30 24.05
C ARG A 172 1.27 3.36 24.08
N GLU A 173 1.95 2.33 23.59
CA GLU A 173 3.42 2.31 23.53
C GLU A 173 3.97 3.48 22.72
N ILE A 174 3.49 3.70 21.50
CA ILE A 174 3.96 4.83 20.67
C ILE A 174 3.62 6.20 21.30
N LYS A 175 2.48 6.33 21.99
CA LYS A 175 2.14 7.55 22.75
C LYS A 175 3.11 7.77 23.90
N ILE A 176 3.51 6.71 24.62
CA ILE A 176 4.49 6.82 25.71
C ILE A 176 5.88 7.18 25.17
N GLU A 177 6.34 6.59 24.06
CA GLU A 177 7.60 6.97 23.44
C GLU A 177 7.60 8.44 22.98
N ARG A 178 6.48 8.89 22.40
CA ARG A 178 6.31 10.30 22.06
C ARG A 178 6.28 11.20 23.31
N ALA A 179 5.63 10.77 24.38
CA ALA A 179 5.61 11.49 25.65
C ALA A 179 7.02 11.64 26.23
N LYS A 180 7.85 10.58 26.22
CA LYS A 180 9.25 10.66 26.66
C LYS A 180 10.01 11.74 25.89
N THR A 181 9.85 11.76 24.57
CA THR A 181 10.46 12.80 23.71
C THR A 181 10.01 14.18 24.14
N LEU A 182 8.70 14.42 24.23
CA LEU A 182 8.14 15.72 24.64
C LEU A 182 8.56 16.15 26.05
N LEU A 183 8.70 15.20 26.98
CA LEU A 183 9.15 15.48 28.35
C LEU A 183 10.60 15.96 28.41
N LEU A 184 11.46 15.48 27.49
CA LEU A 184 12.89 15.78 27.43
C LEU A 184 13.21 16.98 26.53
N THR A 185 12.43 17.21 25.48
CA THR A 185 12.74 18.23 24.46
C THR A 185 11.87 19.48 24.55
N THR A 186 10.91 19.53 25.47
CA THR A 186 9.97 20.67 25.60
C THR A 186 9.64 20.99 27.05
N GLU A 187 9.24 22.25 27.29
CA GLU A 187 8.76 22.74 28.59
C GLU A 187 7.26 22.53 28.82
N LYS A 188 6.56 21.79 27.94
CA LYS A 188 5.12 21.53 28.08
C LYS A 188 4.80 20.89 29.43
N SER A 189 3.76 21.34 30.11
CA SER A 189 3.29 20.71 31.34
C SER A 189 2.84 19.26 31.11
N ILE A 190 2.78 18.47 32.18
CA ILE A 190 2.30 17.07 32.13
C ILE A 190 0.84 17.03 31.63
N LEU A 191 0.04 18.05 31.96
CA LEU A 191 -1.33 18.21 31.47
C LEU A 191 -1.36 18.46 29.96
N GLU A 192 -0.55 19.38 29.45
CA GLU A 192 -0.49 19.68 28.01
C GLU A 192 -0.04 18.47 27.20
N ILE A 193 0.95 17.71 27.67
CA ILE A 193 1.40 16.47 27.01
C ILE A 193 0.28 15.42 27.03
N SER A 194 -0.44 15.29 28.14
CA SER A 194 -1.59 14.39 28.26
C SER A 194 -2.67 14.73 27.22
N ILE A 195 -3.04 16.01 27.12
CA ILE A 195 -4.04 16.49 26.15
C ILE A 195 -3.54 16.26 24.72
N LEU A 196 -2.31 16.68 24.41
CA LEU A 196 -1.72 16.53 23.08
C LEU A 196 -1.69 15.08 22.60
N LEU A 197 -1.45 14.12 23.50
CA LEU A 197 -1.43 12.70 23.15
C LEU A 197 -2.82 12.04 23.25
N GLY A 198 -3.88 12.82 23.44
CA GLY A 198 -5.25 12.34 23.49
C GLY A 198 -5.54 11.38 24.64
N PHE A 199 -4.94 11.60 25.81
CA PHE A 199 -5.38 10.94 27.04
C PHE A 199 -6.58 11.69 27.62
N HIS A 200 -7.54 10.93 28.17
CA HIS A 200 -8.76 11.48 28.77
C HIS A 200 -8.47 12.53 29.85
N ASP A 201 -7.47 12.27 30.69
CA ASP A 201 -7.01 13.19 31.73
C ASP A 201 -5.55 12.90 32.12
N GLN A 202 -4.97 13.84 32.87
CA GLN A 202 -3.58 13.76 33.35
C GLN A 202 -3.33 12.55 34.26
N SER A 203 -4.32 12.11 35.02
CA SER A 203 -4.19 10.96 35.93
C SER A 203 -4.07 9.67 35.13
N HIS A 204 -4.90 9.50 34.10
CA HIS A 204 -4.86 8.38 33.17
C HIS A 204 -3.52 8.34 32.40
N PHE A 205 -3.03 9.50 31.93
CA PHE A 205 -1.70 9.60 31.33
C PHE A 205 -0.60 9.20 32.31
N THR A 206 -0.59 9.78 33.52
CA THR A 206 0.45 9.53 34.54
C THR A 206 0.51 8.06 34.94
N ASN A 207 -0.64 7.43 35.15
CA ASN A 207 -0.74 6.01 35.47
C ASN A 207 -0.26 5.13 34.32
N THR A 208 -0.63 5.46 33.08
CA THR A 208 -0.19 4.73 31.89
C THR A 208 1.33 4.86 31.71
N PHE A 209 1.87 6.08 31.75
CA PHE A 209 3.29 6.33 31.63
C PHE A 209 4.09 5.57 32.70
N LYS A 210 3.64 5.62 33.96
CA LYS A 210 4.30 4.88 35.05
C LYS A 210 4.27 3.37 34.84
N LYS A 211 3.20 2.82 34.26
CA LYS A 211 3.12 1.38 33.94
C LYS A 211 4.15 0.97 32.87
N PHE A 212 4.34 1.80 31.84
CA PHE A 212 5.27 1.51 30.76
C PHE A 212 6.74 1.83 31.09
N VAL A 213 6.98 2.89 31.87
CA VAL A 213 8.33 3.44 32.11
C VAL A 213 8.86 3.11 33.52
N GLY A 214 7.98 2.71 34.44
CA GLY A 214 8.32 2.40 35.84
C GLY A 214 8.38 3.61 36.78
N VAL A 215 8.41 4.83 36.25
CA VAL A 215 8.44 6.10 37.02
C VAL A 215 7.40 7.09 36.50
N SER A 216 7.01 8.08 37.32
CA SER A 216 6.05 9.11 36.87
C SER A 216 6.66 10.04 35.81
N PRO A 217 5.84 10.66 34.93
CA PRO A 217 6.32 11.63 33.93
C PRO A 217 7.17 12.76 34.53
N LEU A 218 6.74 13.30 35.68
CA LEU A 218 7.47 14.36 36.38
C LEU A 218 8.84 13.88 36.87
N LYS A 219 8.91 12.66 37.43
CA LYS A 219 10.19 12.07 37.86
C LYS A 219 11.08 11.74 36.68
N PHE A 220 10.50 11.35 35.54
CA PHE A 220 11.23 11.12 34.29
C PHE A 220 11.87 12.41 33.76
N ARG A 221 11.11 13.52 33.71
CA ARG A 221 11.63 14.83 33.31
C ARG A 221 12.76 15.33 34.24
N ASN A 222 12.56 15.22 35.55
CA ASN A 222 13.56 15.70 36.51
C ASN A 222 14.83 14.86 36.52
N LYS A 223 14.79 13.64 35.99
CA LYS A 223 16.00 12.88 35.63
C LYS A 223 16.49 13.40 34.27
N ASN A 224 17.19 14.54 34.28
CA ASN A 224 18.08 14.92 33.19
C ASN A 224 19.21 13.89 33.07
N TYR A 225 18.94 12.74 32.44
CA TYR A 225 19.99 11.96 31.77
C TYR A 225 20.31 12.69 30.47
N ILE A 226 21.08 13.76 30.60
CA ILE A 226 21.93 14.25 29.52
C ILE A 226 23.22 13.46 29.65
N MET A 227 23.39 12.48 28.76
CA MET A 227 24.63 12.16 28.06
C MET A 227 24.26 11.54 26.72
#